data_AF-A0A8D0KZE9-F1
#
_entry.id   AF-A0A8D0KZE9-F1
#
_cell.length_a   1.000
_cell.length_b   1.000
_cell.length_c   1.000
_cell.angle_alpha   90.00
_cell.angle_beta   90.00
_cell.angle_gamma   90.00
#
_symmetry.space_group_name_H-M   'P 1'
#
loop_
_entity.id
_entity.type
_entity.pdbx_description
1 polymer ?
#
loop_
_entity_poly.entity_id
_entity_poly.type
_entity_poly.pdbx_seq_one_letter_code
_entity_poly.pdbx_strand_id
1 'polypeptide(L)'
;MGHLALGLVLLAGTLAASSPPRRRDLDPLQEVALDMAPNSFDDQYRGCGRMMEEELEELNRSEFARNRVYAEAWTLAAAEWRNRQGHIPQPPALRPEHAVALLAYTLQEPLYREFNAAVREAGRSREKYLGAFCFKTLHFLLTEALRVLRDAQPRRCHRVYRGVRDIRFTAQQHQSVRFGRFTSTSLQNKTSQLFGQDTTFLVETCYGARISNFSSFPGEEEVLIPPFESFEVSDVARDGNRALIQLRSQDARSTYNCELVKGDAPAAGWGGTVGCRGGQPPARPPPPPAAPDSSSVTPPGRSVPRDPPRFGGLLLAAMALAAAGRP
;
A
#
# COMPACT_ATOMS: atom_id res chain seq x y z
N MET A 1 39.49 -57.48 63.12
CA MET A 1 38.63 -56.74 64.07
C MET A 1 38.28 -55.39 63.45
N GLY A 2 37.00 -55.13 63.20
CA GLY A 2 36.44 -53.79 62.99
C GLY A 2 36.58 -53.18 61.59
N HIS A 3 35.54 -53.36 60.76
CA HIS A 3 35.35 -52.69 59.48
C HIS A 3 34.72 -51.28 59.64
N LEU A 4 35.20 -50.36 58.79
CA LEU A 4 34.48 -49.40 57.95
C LEU A 4 33.60 -48.32 58.61
N ALA A 5 34.11 -47.10 58.50
CA ALA A 5 33.39 -45.85 58.54
C ALA A 5 32.80 -45.48 57.15
N LEU A 6 31.61 -44.90 57.20
CA LEU A 6 31.00 -43.87 56.34
C LEU A 6 31.02 -44.01 54.80
N GLY A 7 29.83 -44.25 54.25
CA GLY A 7 29.13 -43.26 53.41
C GLY A 7 29.64 -43.04 51.98
N LEU A 8 29.04 -43.73 51.01
CA LEU A 8 29.04 -43.30 49.60
C LEU A 8 27.68 -42.71 49.23
N VAL A 9 27.66 -41.41 48.96
CA VAL A 9 26.57 -40.70 48.26
C VAL A 9 26.86 -40.78 46.77
N LEU A 10 26.01 -41.48 46.02
CA LEU A 10 26.02 -41.50 44.56
C LEU A 10 25.34 -40.24 44.02
N LEU A 11 26.14 -39.27 43.54
CA LEU A 11 25.66 -38.19 42.68
C LEU A 11 25.86 -38.58 41.22
N ALA A 12 24.80 -39.08 40.59
CA ALA A 12 24.75 -39.29 39.15
C ALA A 12 24.60 -37.93 38.44
N GLY A 13 25.70 -37.39 37.92
CA GLY A 13 25.68 -36.23 37.03
C GLY A 13 25.20 -36.63 35.65
N THR A 14 24.02 -36.16 35.25
CA THR A 14 23.53 -36.28 33.88
C THR A 14 24.22 -35.23 33.00
N LEU A 15 25.03 -35.69 32.04
CA LEU A 15 25.54 -34.85 30.96
C LEU A 15 24.38 -34.50 30.02
N ALA A 16 23.79 -33.32 30.21
CA ALA A 16 22.90 -32.74 29.23
C ALA A 16 23.73 -32.36 27.99
N ALA A 17 23.66 -33.17 26.93
CA ALA A 17 24.18 -32.80 25.63
C ALA A 17 23.40 -31.57 25.14
N SER A 18 24.03 -30.39 25.22
CA SER A 18 23.51 -29.19 24.59
C SER A 18 23.52 -29.42 23.08
N SER A 19 22.33 -29.53 22.51
CA SER A 19 22.19 -29.46 21.06
C SER A 19 22.70 -28.08 20.62
N PRO A 20 23.59 -27.99 19.61
CA PRO A 20 23.98 -26.69 19.08
C PRO A 20 22.71 -25.98 18.59
N PRO A 21 22.61 -24.64 18.74
CA PRO A 21 21.48 -23.92 18.22
C PRO A 21 21.38 -24.22 16.73
N ARG A 22 20.22 -24.74 16.30
CA ARG A 22 19.90 -24.89 14.87
C ARG A 22 20.21 -23.54 14.22
N ARG A 23 21.23 -23.50 13.36
CA ARG A 23 21.36 -22.43 12.37
C ARG A 23 19.99 -22.40 11.69
N ARG A 24 19.24 -21.31 11.91
CA ARG A 24 18.20 -20.96 10.95
C ARG A 24 18.98 -20.79 9.65
N ASP A 25 18.76 -21.70 8.70
CA ASP A 25 19.17 -21.46 7.33
C ASP A 25 18.55 -20.11 6.95
N LEU A 26 19.38 -19.07 6.92
CA LEU A 26 18.98 -17.75 6.48
C LEU A 26 18.75 -17.91 4.99
N ASP A 27 17.48 -17.88 4.56
CA ASP A 27 17.16 -17.78 3.15
C ASP A 27 18.01 -16.66 2.53
N PRO A 28 18.67 -16.91 1.39
CA PRO A 28 19.50 -15.91 0.75
C PRO A 28 18.68 -14.65 0.49
N LEU A 29 19.20 -13.52 0.95
CA LEU A 29 18.55 -12.23 0.80
C LEU A 29 18.29 -11.94 -0.69
N GLN A 30 17.06 -11.59 -1.04
CA GLN A 30 16.67 -11.42 -2.44
C GLN A 30 17.28 -10.14 -3.01
N GLU A 31 18.04 -10.25 -4.10
CA GLU A 31 18.53 -9.09 -4.84
C GLU A 31 17.59 -8.70 -5.98
N VAL A 32 17.26 -7.40 -6.09
CA VAL A 32 16.38 -6.87 -7.13
C VAL A 32 17.00 -5.61 -7.74
N ALA A 33 17.25 -5.60 -9.04
CA ALA A 33 17.68 -4.39 -9.73
C ALA A 33 16.52 -3.41 -9.88
N LEU A 34 16.76 -2.13 -9.58
CA LEU A 34 15.83 -1.06 -9.89
C LEU A 34 15.83 -0.79 -11.39
N ASP A 35 14.66 -0.41 -11.90
CA ASP A 35 14.45 -0.04 -13.29
C ASP A 35 13.37 1.07 -13.38
N MET A 36 12.91 1.38 -14.59
CA MET A 36 11.83 2.34 -14.83
C MET A 36 10.42 1.77 -14.62
N ALA A 37 10.30 0.55 -14.10
CA ALA A 37 9.06 -0.20 -13.89
C ALA A 37 8.14 -0.22 -15.13
N PRO A 38 8.57 -0.83 -16.24
CA PRO A 38 7.85 -0.78 -17.52
C PRO A 38 6.47 -1.47 -17.47
N ASN A 39 6.25 -2.38 -16.52
CA ASN A 39 5.00 -3.11 -16.36
C ASN A 39 4.00 -2.42 -15.42
N SER A 40 4.38 -1.29 -14.82
CA SER A 40 3.51 -0.52 -13.92
C SER A 40 2.38 0.13 -14.69
N PHE A 41 1.16 0.08 -14.14
CA PHE A 41 0.13 1.04 -14.51
C PHE A 41 0.43 2.35 -13.78
N ASP A 42 0.52 3.45 -14.51
CA ASP A 42 1.13 4.70 -14.04
C ASP A 42 0.31 5.94 -14.45
N ASP A 43 -0.98 5.76 -14.72
CA ASP A 43 -1.85 6.78 -15.29
C ASP A 43 -1.96 8.03 -14.39
N GLN A 44 -1.83 9.21 -15.01
CA GLN A 44 -1.99 10.52 -14.37
C GLN A 44 -3.38 11.13 -14.59
N TYR A 45 -4.21 10.49 -15.41
CA TYR A 45 -5.58 10.90 -15.73
C TYR A 45 -5.68 12.34 -16.27
N ARG A 46 -4.66 12.79 -17.00
CA ARG A 46 -4.61 14.17 -17.51
C ARG A 46 -5.71 14.38 -18.54
N GLY A 47 -6.66 15.26 -18.21
CA GLY A 47 -7.74 15.67 -19.11
C GLY A 47 -8.99 14.78 -19.07
N CYS A 48 -9.02 13.71 -18.26
CA CYS A 48 -10.15 12.76 -18.22
C CYS A 48 -10.76 12.55 -16.84
N GLY A 49 -10.44 13.39 -15.85
CA GLY A 49 -10.99 13.25 -14.49
C GLY A 49 -12.52 13.15 -14.47
N ARG A 50 -13.22 13.98 -15.26
CA ARG A 50 -14.70 13.92 -15.35
C ARG A 50 -15.22 12.63 -15.97
N MET A 51 -14.58 12.12 -17.01
CA MET A 51 -14.97 10.85 -17.63
C MET A 51 -14.72 9.68 -16.66
N MET A 52 -13.59 9.69 -15.95
CA MET A 52 -13.34 8.69 -14.90
C MET A 52 -14.35 8.75 -13.76
N GLU A 53 -14.84 9.95 -13.41
CA GLU A 53 -15.88 10.15 -12.39
C GLU A 53 -17.22 9.52 -12.77
N GLU A 54 -17.57 9.59 -14.06
CA GLU A 54 -18.79 8.97 -14.60
C GLU A 54 -18.75 7.43 -14.50
N GLU A 55 -17.55 6.83 -14.57
CA GLU A 55 -17.36 5.37 -14.47
C GLU A 55 -17.32 4.83 -13.02
N LEU A 56 -17.19 5.69 -12.01
CA LEU A 56 -16.90 5.25 -10.64
C LEU A 56 -17.98 4.34 -10.07
N GLU A 57 -19.25 4.58 -10.37
CA GLU A 57 -20.35 3.77 -9.82
C GLU A 57 -20.29 2.31 -10.33
N GLU A 58 -20.11 2.13 -11.64
CA GLU A 58 -20.01 0.80 -12.26
C GLU A 58 -18.73 0.07 -11.83
N LEU A 59 -17.60 0.78 -11.86
CA LEU A 59 -16.32 0.23 -11.43
C LEU A 59 -16.39 -0.26 -9.99
N ASN A 60 -16.87 0.59 -9.08
CA ASN A 60 -17.01 0.23 -7.68
C ASN A 60 -17.88 -1.02 -7.47
N ARG A 61 -19.04 -1.09 -8.14
CA ARG A 61 -19.92 -2.25 -8.04
C ARG A 61 -19.23 -3.54 -8.51
N SER A 62 -18.57 -3.47 -9.65
CA SER A 62 -17.89 -4.63 -10.26
C SER A 62 -16.62 -5.05 -9.51
N GLU A 63 -15.82 -4.09 -9.05
CA GLU A 63 -14.57 -4.33 -8.33
C GLU A 63 -14.84 -4.87 -6.93
N PHE A 64 -15.81 -4.34 -6.19
CA PHE A 64 -16.15 -4.84 -4.85
C PHE A 64 -16.76 -6.23 -4.87
N ALA A 65 -17.58 -6.53 -5.88
CA ALA A 65 -18.14 -7.87 -6.04
C ALA A 65 -17.05 -8.93 -6.28
N ARG A 66 -15.89 -8.54 -6.84
CA ARG A 66 -14.79 -9.45 -7.18
C ARG A 66 -13.64 -9.43 -6.18
N ASN A 67 -13.45 -8.31 -5.50
CA ASN A 67 -12.33 -8.07 -4.62
C ASN A 67 -12.84 -7.78 -3.20
N ARG A 68 -13.00 -8.85 -2.41
CA ARG A 68 -13.50 -8.77 -1.03
C ARG A 68 -12.55 -7.98 -0.12
N VAL A 69 -11.24 -8.14 -0.30
CA VAL A 69 -10.22 -7.38 0.44
C VAL A 69 -10.41 -5.89 0.22
N TYR A 70 -10.61 -5.49 -1.03
CA TYR A 70 -10.87 -4.09 -1.36
C TYR A 70 -12.20 -3.60 -0.77
N ALA A 71 -13.29 -4.36 -0.93
CA ALA A 71 -14.60 -3.98 -0.42
C ALA A 71 -14.64 -3.82 1.11
N GLU A 72 -14.00 -4.74 1.84
CA GLU A 72 -13.93 -4.73 3.31
C GLU A 72 -13.09 -3.54 3.80
N ALA A 73 -11.90 -3.33 3.23
CA ALA A 73 -11.04 -2.20 3.58
C ALA A 73 -11.70 -0.84 3.27
N TRP A 74 -12.39 -0.73 2.12
CA TRP A 74 -13.14 0.47 1.79
C TRP A 74 -14.27 0.75 2.80
N THR A 75 -15.01 -0.28 3.20
CA THR A 75 -16.10 -0.16 4.17
C THR A 75 -15.59 0.35 5.52
N LEU A 76 -14.47 -0.20 6.00
CA LEU A 76 -13.82 0.25 7.23
C LEU A 76 -13.33 1.70 7.12
N ALA A 77 -12.66 2.04 6.03
CA ALA A 77 -12.16 3.39 5.78
C ALA A 77 -13.30 4.42 5.68
N ALA A 78 -14.42 4.06 5.04
CA ALA A 78 -15.60 4.92 4.95
C ALA A 78 -16.27 5.13 6.32
N ALA A 79 -16.32 4.10 7.16
CA ALA A 79 -16.80 4.24 8.53
C ALA A 79 -15.89 5.15 9.36
N GLU A 80 -14.58 4.97 9.26
CA GLU A 80 -13.60 5.80 9.95
C GLU A 80 -13.64 7.26 9.49
N TRP A 81 -13.74 7.48 8.17
CA TRP A 81 -13.85 8.83 7.62
C TRP A 81 -15.08 9.56 8.15
N ARG A 82 -16.23 8.89 8.23
CA ARG A 82 -17.46 9.49 8.79
C ARG A 82 -17.27 9.98 10.23
N ASN A 83 -16.47 9.27 11.03
CA ASN A 83 -16.17 9.67 12.41
C ASN A 83 -15.19 10.84 12.48
N ARG A 84 -14.27 10.95 11.52
CA ARG A 84 -13.24 11.99 11.46
C ARG A 84 -13.69 13.27 10.74
N GLN A 85 -14.65 13.15 9.82
CA GLN A 85 -15.09 14.25 8.96
C GLN A 85 -15.52 15.45 9.82
N GLY A 86 -15.07 16.65 9.44
CA GLY A 86 -15.31 17.89 10.19
C GLY A 86 -14.27 18.20 11.28
N HIS A 87 -13.43 17.24 11.69
CA HIS A 87 -12.37 17.44 12.68
C HIS A 87 -10.98 17.58 12.06
N ILE A 88 -10.85 17.27 10.77
CA ILE A 88 -9.57 17.25 10.06
C ILE A 88 -9.54 18.39 9.03
N PRO A 89 -8.53 19.28 9.08
CA PRO A 89 -8.33 20.27 8.03
C PRO A 89 -8.10 19.59 6.68
N GLN A 90 -8.91 19.95 5.69
CA GLN A 90 -8.80 19.43 4.34
C GLN A 90 -8.92 20.55 3.30
N PRO A 91 -8.20 20.48 2.17
CA PRO A 91 -8.43 21.38 1.06
C PRO A 91 -9.88 21.27 0.56
N PRO A 92 -10.54 22.37 0.15
CA PRO A 92 -11.90 22.32 -0.37
C PRO A 92 -12.09 21.37 -1.57
N ALA A 93 -11.04 21.17 -2.38
CA ALA A 93 -11.05 20.27 -3.53
C ALA A 93 -10.90 18.79 -3.15
N LEU A 94 -10.58 18.46 -1.89
CA LEU A 94 -10.45 17.07 -1.44
C LEU A 94 -11.85 16.52 -1.10
N ARG A 95 -12.38 15.68 -2.00
CA ARG A 95 -13.67 15.02 -1.82
C ARG A 95 -13.60 13.89 -0.78
N PRO A 96 -14.73 13.51 -0.16
CA PRO A 96 -14.80 12.38 0.76
C PRO A 96 -14.21 11.08 0.20
N GLU A 97 -14.45 10.78 -1.08
CA GLU A 97 -13.95 9.56 -1.74
C GLU A 97 -12.42 9.54 -1.82
N HIS A 98 -11.79 10.70 -1.97
CA HIS A 98 -10.33 10.82 -1.94
C HIS A 98 -9.79 10.51 -0.53
N ALA A 99 -10.44 11.04 0.51
CA ALA A 99 -10.05 10.78 1.90
C ALA A 99 -10.26 9.31 2.29
N VAL A 100 -11.36 8.69 1.85
CA VAL A 100 -11.62 7.26 2.07
C VAL A 100 -10.61 6.39 1.33
N ALA A 101 -10.22 6.74 0.10
CA ALA A 101 -9.18 6.01 -0.63
C ALA A 101 -7.83 6.04 0.09
N LEU A 102 -7.42 7.21 0.61
CA LEU A 102 -6.21 7.36 1.41
C LEU A 102 -6.27 6.54 2.71
N LEU A 103 -7.39 6.62 3.44
CA LEU A 103 -7.58 5.82 4.65
C LEU A 103 -7.53 4.32 4.34
N ALA A 104 -8.22 3.87 3.29
CA ALA A 104 -8.22 2.46 2.88
C ALA A 104 -6.81 1.97 2.54
N TYR A 105 -6.04 2.76 1.81
CA TYR A 105 -4.65 2.43 1.46
C TYR A 105 -3.73 2.32 2.69
N THR A 106 -4.00 3.08 3.76
CA THR A 106 -3.15 3.10 4.97
C THR A 106 -3.67 2.19 6.08
N LEU A 107 -4.81 1.52 5.89
CA LEU A 107 -5.27 0.49 6.82
C LEU A 107 -4.20 -0.60 6.95
N GLN A 108 -4.22 -1.28 8.11
CA GLN A 108 -3.47 -2.51 8.26
C GLN A 108 -3.87 -3.51 7.15
N GLU A 109 -2.90 -4.31 6.70
CA GLU A 109 -3.00 -5.35 5.66
C GLU A 109 -4.39 -6.01 5.51
N PRO A 110 -4.81 -6.38 4.29
CA PRO A 110 -3.96 -6.70 3.13
C PRO A 110 -4.06 -5.77 1.92
N LEU A 111 -4.91 -4.73 1.96
CA LEU A 111 -5.28 -3.97 0.77
C LEU A 111 -4.07 -3.36 0.05
N TYR A 112 -3.21 -2.62 0.75
CA TYR A 112 -2.12 -1.91 0.09
C TYR A 112 -1.10 -2.87 -0.55
N ARG A 113 -0.89 -4.06 0.02
CA ARG A 113 -0.02 -5.09 -0.58
C ARG A 113 -0.59 -5.62 -1.88
N GLU A 114 -1.86 -6.04 -1.87
CA GLU A 114 -2.53 -6.57 -3.07
C GLU A 114 -2.64 -5.50 -4.17
N PHE A 115 -3.03 -4.29 -3.78
CA PHE A 115 -3.12 -3.15 -4.67
C PHE A 115 -1.76 -2.85 -5.33
N ASN A 116 -0.70 -2.69 -4.53
CA ASN A 116 0.62 -2.36 -5.06
C ASN A 116 1.24 -3.51 -5.90
N ALA A 117 0.89 -4.76 -5.61
CA ALA A 117 1.28 -5.90 -6.46
C ALA A 117 0.55 -5.85 -7.81
N ALA A 118 -0.75 -5.51 -7.81
CA ALA A 118 -1.53 -5.37 -9.03
C ALA A 118 -1.07 -4.18 -9.88
N VAL A 119 -0.76 -3.03 -9.27
CA VAL A 119 -0.28 -1.82 -9.97
C VAL A 119 1.02 -2.08 -10.73
N ARG A 120 1.97 -2.79 -10.11
CA ARG A 120 3.26 -3.19 -10.73
C ARG A 120 3.12 -4.00 -12.02
N GLU A 121 1.94 -4.57 -12.23
CA GLU A 121 1.70 -5.65 -13.17
C GLU A 121 0.62 -5.31 -14.20
N ALA A 122 -0.26 -4.35 -13.90
CA ALA A 122 -1.39 -3.99 -14.73
C ALA A 122 -1.00 -3.30 -16.04
N GLY A 123 0.17 -2.65 -16.08
CA GLY A 123 0.71 -1.99 -17.26
C GLY A 123 1.43 -2.91 -18.25
N ARG A 124 1.37 -4.25 -18.09
CA ARG A 124 1.95 -5.16 -19.10
C ARG A 124 1.21 -5.14 -20.44
N SER A 125 -0.10 -4.92 -20.40
CA SER A 125 -0.94 -4.81 -21.60
C SER A 125 -2.27 -4.15 -21.26
N ARG A 126 -2.89 -3.53 -22.27
CA ARG A 126 -4.25 -2.98 -22.14
C ARG A 126 -5.27 -4.04 -21.69
N GLU A 127 -5.15 -5.27 -22.19
CA GLU A 127 -6.01 -6.38 -21.77
C GLU A 127 -5.87 -6.70 -20.29
N LYS A 128 -4.63 -6.73 -19.77
CA LYS A 128 -4.39 -6.99 -18.34
C LYS A 128 -4.96 -5.88 -17.47
N TYR A 129 -4.80 -4.63 -17.88
CA TYR A 129 -5.41 -3.48 -17.21
C TYR A 129 -6.95 -3.55 -17.22
N LEU A 130 -7.58 -3.70 -18.39
CA LEU A 130 -9.04 -3.70 -18.49
C LEU A 130 -9.65 -4.91 -17.78
N GLY A 131 -9.11 -6.11 -18.02
CA GLY A 131 -9.67 -7.36 -17.55
C GLY A 131 -9.33 -7.73 -16.10
N ALA A 132 -8.06 -7.59 -15.70
CA ALA A 132 -7.55 -8.18 -14.45
C ALA A 132 -7.25 -7.17 -13.34
N PHE A 133 -7.09 -5.89 -13.66
CA PHE A 133 -6.82 -4.86 -12.66
C PHE A 133 -8.12 -4.40 -12.00
N CYS A 134 -8.41 -4.93 -10.81
CA CYS A 134 -9.62 -4.68 -10.02
C CYS A 134 -9.45 -3.60 -8.96
N PHE A 135 -8.72 -2.56 -9.31
CA PHE A 135 -8.44 -1.40 -8.46
C PHE A 135 -8.40 -0.10 -9.26
N LYS A 136 -9.14 -0.01 -10.37
CA LYS A 136 -9.24 1.16 -11.24
C LYS A 136 -9.76 2.36 -10.45
N THR A 137 -10.80 2.17 -9.63
CA THR A 137 -11.33 3.23 -8.76
C THR A 137 -10.29 3.67 -7.74
N LEU A 138 -9.69 2.72 -7.00
CA LEU A 138 -8.69 3.05 -5.98
C LEU A 138 -7.49 3.80 -6.58
N HIS A 139 -6.97 3.34 -7.71
CA HIS A 139 -5.86 3.97 -8.40
C HIS A 139 -6.19 5.41 -8.83
N PHE A 140 -7.37 5.63 -9.42
CA PHE A 140 -7.83 6.95 -9.82
C PHE A 140 -7.97 7.88 -8.62
N LEU A 141 -8.69 7.46 -7.59
CA LEU A 141 -8.95 8.30 -6.42
C LEU A 141 -7.68 8.62 -5.63
N LEU A 142 -6.75 7.68 -5.48
CA LEU A 142 -5.45 7.95 -4.86
C LEU A 142 -4.63 8.94 -5.69
N THR A 143 -4.61 8.78 -7.02
CA THR A 143 -3.89 9.71 -7.91
C THR A 143 -4.43 11.13 -7.80
N GLU A 144 -5.76 11.29 -7.85
CA GLU A 144 -6.40 12.60 -7.69
C GLU A 144 -6.24 13.16 -6.27
N ALA A 145 -6.31 12.32 -5.23
CA ALA A 145 -6.08 12.74 -3.86
C ALA A 145 -4.69 13.37 -3.68
N LEU A 146 -3.64 12.70 -4.16
CA LEU A 146 -2.27 13.21 -4.09
C LEU A 146 -2.10 14.51 -4.89
N ARG A 147 -2.71 14.59 -6.08
CA ARG A 147 -2.71 15.80 -6.90
C ARG A 147 -3.35 16.98 -6.14
N VAL A 148 -4.54 16.78 -5.58
CA VAL A 148 -5.27 17.81 -4.82
C VAL A 148 -4.49 18.25 -3.58
N LEU A 149 -3.95 17.31 -2.80
CA LEU A 149 -3.18 17.63 -1.59
C LEU A 149 -1.93 18.43 -1.89
N ARG A 150 -1.22 18.08 -2.98
CA ARG A 150 -0.03 18.80 -3.43
C ARG A 150 -0.37 20.19 -3.95
N ASP A 151 -1.42 20.31 -4.78
CA ASP A 151 -1.81 21.59 -5.38
C ASP A 151 -2.37 22.56 -4.33
N ALA A 152 -2.84 22.06 -3.19
CA ALA A 152 -3.29 22.86 -2.04
C ALA A 152 -2.15 23.48 -1.21
N GLN A 153 -0.89 23.14 -1.49
CA GLN A 153 0.28 23.66 -0.79
C GLN A 153 1.26 24.30 -1.77
N PRO A 154 2.16 25.20 -1.31
CA PRO A 154 3.25 25.67 -2.14
C PRO A 154 4.06 24.48 -2.66
N ARG A 155 4.39 24.49 -3.96
CA ARG A 155 5.20 23.42 -4.56
C ARG A 155 6.52 23.28 -3.82
N ARG A 156 6.67 22.17 -3.10
CA ARG A 156 7.84 21.82 -2.30
C ARG A 156 8.09 20.33 -2.47
N CYS A 157 9.36 19.96 -2.51
CA CYS A 157 9.76 18.57 -2.47
C CYS A 157 9.95 18.13 -1.01
N HIS A 158 9.68 16.87 -0.72
CA HIS A 158 9.83 16.26 0.59
C HIS A 158 11.05 15.35 0.60
N ARG A 159 11.84 15.45 1.67
CA ARG A 159 12.91 14.50 1.99
C ARG A 159 12.35 13.43 2.91
N VAL A 160 12.30 12.20 2.42
CA VAL A 160 11.57 11.10 3.04
C VAL A 160 12.41 9.82 3.03
N TYR A 161 12.03 8.88 3.89
CA TYR A 161 12.74 7.64 4.13
C TYR A 161 11.84 6.44 3.91
N ARG A 162 12.41 5.36 3.39
CA ARG A 162 11.72 4.07 3.28
C ARG A 162 12.68 2.92 3.58
N GLY A 163 12.38 2.16 4.61
CA GLY A 163 13.03 0.88 4.91
C GLY A 163 12.36 -0.28 4.20
N VAL A 164 13.15 -1.27 3.78
CA VAL A 164 12.68 -2.52 3.18
C VAL A 164 13.37 -3.69 3.87
N ARG A 165 12.59 -4.71 4.20
CA ARG A 165 13.06 -5.98 4.75
C ARG A 165 13.14 -7.04 3.65
N ASP A 166 14.07 -7.98 3.80
CA ASP A 166 14.24 -9.21 3.00
C ASP A 166 14.63 -9.00 1.53
N ILE A 167 14.71 -7.75 1.07
CA ILE A 167 15.07 -7.38 -0.31
C ILE A 167 16.21 -6.36 -0.28
N ARG A 168 17.28 -6.67 -1.01
CA ARG A 168 18.36 -5.74 -1.36
C ARG A 168 18.16 -5.23 -2.77
N PHE A 169 17.82 -3.96 -2.88
CA PHE A 169 17.79 -3.30 -4.19
C PHE A 169 19.20 -2.96 -4.66
N THR A 170 19.40 -3.02 -5.98
CA THR A 170 20.64 -2.61 -6.63
C THR A 170 20.34 -1.56 -7.68
N ALA A 171 21.20 -0.57 -7.80
CA ALA A 171 21.10 0.49 -8.80
C ALA A 171 22.50 1.03 -9.14
N GLN A 172 22.60 1.79 -10.21
CA GLN A 172 23.80 2.54 -10.59
C GLN A 172 23.59 4.03 -10.35
N GLN A 173 24.64 4.74 -9.96
CA GLN A 173 24.59 6.20 -9.88
C GLN A 173 24.22 6.79 -11.25
N HIS A 174 23.40 7.85 -11.26
CA HIS A 174 22.80 8.48 -12.44
C HIS A 174 21.79 7.63 -13.22
N GLN A 175 21.46 6.43 -12.74
CA GLN A 175 20.38 5.63 -13.32
C GLN A 175 19.02 6.30 -13.06
N SER A 176 18.18 6.40 -14.09
CA SER A 176 16.76 6.73 -13.91
C SER A 176 15.98 5.49 -13.46
N VAL A 177 15.21 5.64 -12.37
CA VAL A 177 14.42 4.57 -11.76
C VAL A 177 13.02 5.05 -11.39
N ARG A 178 12.12 4.10 -11.18
CA ARG A 178 10.75 4.35 -10.73
C ARG A 178 10.30 3.23 -9.81
N PHE A 179 9.49 3.56 -8.81
CA PHE A 179 8.94 2.51 -7.93
C PHE A 179 7.88 1.65 -8.61
N GLY A 180 7.14 2.20 -9.57
CA GLY A 180 6.12 1.46 -10.35
C GLY A 180 4.90 1.04 -9.53
N ARG A 181 4.63 1.77 -8.45
CA ARG A 181 3.50 1.59 -7.54
C ARG A 181 3.40 2.81 -6.62
N PHE A 182 2.27 2.94 -5.94
CA PHE A 182 2.18 3.85 -4.81
C PHE A 182 3.19 3.42 -3.75
N THR A 183 4.00 4.36 -3.29
CA THR A 183 5.12 4.06 -2.41
C THR A 183 5.02 4.88 -1.15
N SER A 184 4.70 4.20 -0.05
CA SER A 184 4.69 4.78 1.29
C SER A 184 6.11 5.09 1.74
N THR A 185 6.31 6.31 2.21
CA THR A 185 7.56 6.80 2.79
C THR A 185 7.23 7.61 4.04
N SER A 186 8.21 7.84 4.90
CA SER A 186 8.02 8.62 6.13
C SER A 186 8.94 9.83 6.14
N LEU A 187 8.47 10.96 6.69
CA LEU A 187 9.36 12.09 7.03
C LEU A 187 10.34 11.73 8.16
N GLN A 188 10.08 10.65 8.91
CA GLN A 188 10.88 10.20 10.04
C GLN A 188 11.72 8.97 9.68
N ASN A 189 13.05 9.12 9.72
CA ASN A 189 13.96 8.01 9.47
C ASN A 189 13.72 6.83 10.43
N LYS A 190 13.55 7.10 11.74
CA LYS A 190 13.32 6.06 12.76
C LYS A 190 12.09 5.21 12.46
N THR A 191 10.98 5.83 12.08
CA THR A 191 9.76 5.12 11.66
C THR A 191 10.03 4.22 10.47
N SER A 192 10.75 4.71 9.45
CA SER A 192 11.06 3.93 8.25
C SER A 192 11.88 2.66 8.54
N GLN A 193 12.77 2.70 9.53
CA GLN A 193 13.63 1.57 9.91
C GLN A 193 12.85 0.40 10.55
N LEU A 194 11.65 0.66 11.08
CA LEU A 194 10.76 -0.38 11.63
C LEU A 194 10.28 -1.33 10.53
N PHE A 195 10.21 -0.85 9.28
CA PHE A 195 9.79 -1.63 8.12
C PHE A 195 10.92 -2.48 7.50
N GLY A 196 12.17 -2.29 7.94
CA GLY A 196 13.33 -3.06 7.48
C GLY A 196 14.55 -2.18 7.21
N GLN A 197 15.72 -2.82 7.10
CA GLN A 197 17.00 -2.13 6.92
C GLN A 197 17.88 -2.81 5.86
N ASP A 198 17.38 -3.82 5.17
CA ASP A 198 18.12 -4.53 4.12
C ASP A 198 18.31 -3.64 2.90
N THR A 199 17.30 -2.84 2.58
CA THR A 199 17.47 -1.61 1.79
C THR A 199 16.88 -0.43 2.54
N THR A 200 17.62 0.67 2.61
CA THR A 200 17.12 1.98 3.02
C THR A 200 17.13 2.92 1.83
N PHE A 201 16.00 3.54 1.53
CA PHE A 201 15.87 4.60 0.55
C PHE A 201 15.84 5.96 1.26
N LEU A 202 16.69 6.88 0.81
CA LEU A 202 16.55 8.31 1.07
C LEU A 202 16.04 8.96 -0.21
N VAL A 203 14.85 9.52 -0.17
CA VAL A 203 14.16 10.01 -1.36
C VAL A 203 13.85 11.49 -1.21
N GLU A 204 14.20 12.27 -2.22
CA GLU A 204 13.67 13.62 -2.43
C GLU A 204 12.55 13.54 -3.48
N THR A 205 11.29 13.59 -3.04
CA THR A 205 10.10 13.49 -3.90
C THR A 205 9.45 14.86 -4.09
N CYS A 206 9.08 15.21 -5.31
CA CYS A 206 8.36 16.46 -5.62
C CYS A 206 6.89 16.21 -6.00
N TYR A 207 6.50 14.95 -6.18
CA TYR A 207 5.13 14.57 -6.54
C TYR A 207 4.40 13.79 -5.43
N GLY A 208 5.11 13.34 -4.39
CA GLY A 208 4.52 12.78 -3.19
C GLY A 208 3.78 13.84 -2.36
N ALA A 209 2.73 13.41 -1.65
CA ALA A 209 1.97 14.28 -0.76
C ALA A 209 1.94 13.72 0.66
N ARG A 210 1.98 14.61 1.66
CA ARG A 210 1.81 14.23 3.08
C ARG A 210 0.36 13.81 3.32
N ILE A 211 0.18 12.60 3.82
CA ILE A 211 -1.15 12.00 4.05
C ILE A 211 -1.40 11.65 5.53
N SER A 212 -0.57 12.13 6.46
CA SER A 212 -0.69 11.85 7.90
C SER A 212 -2.11 12.09 8.45
N ASN A 213 -2.78 13.14 7.98
CA ASN A 213 -4.16 13.49 8.38
C ASN A 213 -5.22 12.50 7.85
N PHE A 214 -4.89 11.73 6.82
CA PHE A 214 -5.77 10.77 6.14
C PHE A 214 -5.23 9.34 6.25
N SER A 215 -4.38 9.10 7.26
CA SER A 215 -3.78 7.80 7.53
C SER A 215 -4.42 7.14 8.76
N SER A 216 -4.48 5.82 8.74
CA SER A 216 -4.81 5.02 9.93
C SER A 216 -3.72 5.11 11.00
N PHE A 217 -2.49 5.50 10.61
CA PHE A 217 -1.33 5.66 11.49
C PHE A 217 -0.70 7.05 11.34
N PRO A 218 -1.34 8.13 11.86
CA PRO A 218 -0.85 9.50 11.67
C PRO A 218 0.59 9.73 12.16
N GLY A 219 1.02 8.99 13.19
CA GLY A 219 2.36 9.07 13.76
C GLY A 219 3.48 8.58 12.82
N GLU A 220 3.14 7.85 11.75
CA GLU A 220 4.12 7.43 10.74
C GLU A 220 4.62 8.59 9.87
N GLU A 221 3.93 9.75 9.93
CA GLU A 221 4.25 10.92 9.12
C GLU A 221 4.43 10.59 7.64
N GLU A 222 3.45 9.86 7.12
CA GLU A 222 3.50 9.26 5.80
C GLU A 222 3.42 10.33 4.70
N VAL A 223 4.34 10.21 3.74
CA VAL A 223 4.30 10.85 2.43
C VAL A 223 4.13 9.75 1.40
N LEU A 224 3.02 9.80 0.65
CA LEU A 224 2.71 8.81 -0.36
C LEU A 224 3.17 9.30 -1.73
N ILE A 225 4.04 8.52 -2.37
CA ILE A 225 4.62 8.82 -3.69
C ILE A 225 3.78 8.12 -4.78
N PRO A 226 3.35 8.83 -5.84
CA PRO A 226 2.59 8.23 -6.94
C PRO A 226 3.45 7.34 -7.85
N PRO A 227 2.84 6.41 -8.61
CA PRO A 227 3.58 5.43 -9.42
C PRO A 227 4.32 6.03 -10.62
N PHE A 228 4.00 7.25 -11.04
CA PHE A 228 4.55 7.91 -12.23
C PHE A 228 5.77 8.80 -11.96
N GLU A 229 6.13 9.04 -10.70
CA GLU A 229 7.31 9.84 -10.37
C GLU A 229 8.58 9.05 -10.67
N SER A 230 9.45 9.62 -11.50
CA SER A 230 10.76 9.08 -11.83
C SER A 230 11.85 9.79 -11.04
N PHE A 231 12.89 9.04 -10.71
CA PHE A 231 13.99 9.49 -9.87
C PHE A 231 15.33 9.21 -10.55
N GLU A 232 16.27 10.13 -10.38
CA GLU A 232 17.68 9.86 -10.61
C GLU A 232 18.29 9.27 -9.35
N VAL A 233 19.08 8.20 -9.49
CA VAL A 233 19.87 7.63 -8.40
C VAL A 233 21.09 8.53 -8.16
N SER A 234 21.03 9.36 -7.13
CA SER A 234 22.10 10.33 -6.85
C SER A 234 23.31 9.70 -6.16
N ASP A 235 23.09 8.64 -5.39
CA ASP A 235 24.15 7.93 -4.66
C ASP A 235 23.72 6.51 -4.28
N VAL A 236 24.69 5.60 -4.19
CA VAL A 236 24.49 4.20 -3.79
C VAL A 236 25.62 3.81 -2.86
N ALA A 237 25.28 3.47 -1.62
CA ALA A 237 26.21 2.95 -0.63
C ALA A 237 25.82 1.54 -0.19
N ARG A 238 26.81 0.76 0.24
CA ARG A 238 26.63 -0.57 0.81
C ARG A 238 27.29 -0.63 2.18
N ASP A 239 26.58 -1.25 3.13
CA ASP A 239 27.09 -1.56 4.47
C ASP A 239 26.85 -3.04 4.76
N GLY A 240 27.89 -3.86 4.57
CA GLY A 240 27.77 -5.32 4.59
C GLY A 240 26.72 -5.82 3.60
N ASN A 241 25.65 -6.43 4.12
CA ASN A 241 24.53 -6.93 3.32
C ASN A 241 23.43 -5.90 3.05
N ARG A 242 23.52 -4.70 3.62
CA ARG A 242 22.51 -3.63 3.48
C ARG A 242 22.85 -2.68 2.34
N ALA A 243 21.82 -2.15 1.69
CA ALA A 243 21.95 -1.11 0.68
C ALA A 243 21.34 0.21 1.18
N LEU A 244 22.04 1.32 0.91
CA LEU A 244 21.52 2.67 1.04
C LEU A 244 21.46 3.29 -0.36
N ILE A 245 20.26 3.66 -0.81
CA ILE A 245 20.04 4.23 -2.14
C ILE A 245 19.43 5.62 -1.98
N GLN A 246 20.10 6.62 -2.54
CA GLN A 246 19.61 7.99 -2.55
C GLN A 246 18.98 8.32 -3.90
N LEU A 247 17.75 8.83 -3.87
CA LEU A 247 16.94 9.12 -5.04
C LEU A 247 16.56 10.61 -5.03
N ARG A 248 16.72 11.27 -6.19
CA ARG A 248 16.25 12.64 -6.40
C ARG A 248 15.17 12.66 -7.46
N SER A 249 14.04 13.30 -7.17
CA SER A 249 12.94 13.50 -8.13
C SER A 249 13.48 14.10 -9.42
N GLN A 250 13.19 13.45 -10.54
CA GLN A 250 13.67 13.84 -11.86
C GLN A 250 12.51 14.40 -12.72
N ASP A 251 11.41 13.67 -12.85
CA ASP A 251 10.27 14.02 -13.69
C ASP A 251 9.00 13.21 -13.31
N ALA A 252 7.84 13.61 -13.82
CA ALA A 252 6.59 12.83 -13.75
C ALA A 252 6.13 12.40 -15.14
N ARG A 253 6.46 11.16 -15.50
CA ARG A 253 6.14 10.56 -16.80
C ARG A 253 5.30 9.31 -16.64
N SER A 254 4.24 9.23 -17.44
CA SER A 254 3.36 8.07 -17.52
C SER A 254 3.44 7.46 -18.91
N THR A 255 3.40 6.14 -18.93
CA THR A 255 3.19 5.36 -20.15
C THR A 255 1.72 5.41 -20.55
N TYR A 256 0.83 5.44 -19.56
CA TYR A 256 -0.61 5.45 -19.73
C TYR A 256 -1.22 6.84 -19.45
N ASN A 257 -2.33 7.15 -20.12
CA ASN A 257 -3.10 8.36 -19.85
C ASN A 257 -4.56 8.16 -20.22
N CYS A 258 -5.46 8.14 -19.24
CA CYS A 258 -6.89 7.92 -19.44
C CYS A 258 -7.24 6.55 -20.04
N GLU A 259 -6.47 5.50 -19.71
CA GLU A 259 -6.50 4.23 -20.44
C GLU A 259 -7.88 3.58 -20.49
N LEU A 260 -8.67 3.68 -19.42
CA LEU A 260 -10.02 3.13 -19.33
C LEU A 260 -10.97 3.76 -20.36
N VAL A 261 -10.94 5.08 -20.47
CA VAL A 261 -11.86 5.89 -21.29
C VAL A 261 -11.27 6.26 -22.65
N LYS A 262 -10.08 5.73 -22.97
CA LYS A 262 -9.48 5.86 -24.31
C LYS A 262 -10.33 5.10 -25.32
N GLY A 263 -10.98 5.82 -26.23
CA GLY A 263 -11.78 5.25 -27.32
C GLY A 263 -13.27 5.54 -27.20
N ASP A 264 -13.73 6.04 -26.06
CA ASP A 264 -15.13 6.41 -25.81
C ASP A 264 -15.39 7.87 -26.27
N ALA A 265 -15.27 8.11 -27.57
CA ALA A 265 -16.03 9.19 -28.22
C ALA A 265 -17.52 8.79 -28.21
N PRO A 266 -18.49 9.72 -28.17
CA PRO A 266 -19.89 9.39 -27.93
C PRO A 266 -20.49 8.66 -29.14
N ALA A 267 -20.35 7.35 -29.15
CA ALA A 267 -21.05 6.44 -30.05
C ALA A 267 -21.90 5.51 -29.19
N ALA A 268 -23.20 5.64 -29.38
CA ALA A 268 -24.26 4.87 -28.77
C ALA A 268 -23.92 3.38 -28.53
N GLY A 269 -24.08 2.96 -27.27
CA GLY A 269 -24.56 1.63 -26.90
C GLY A 269 -23.69 0.44 -27.29
N TRP A 270 -22.57 0.22 -26.59
CA TRP A 270 -21.93 -1.10 -26.54
C TRP A 270 -21.63 -1.47 -25.08
N GLY A 271 -22.38 -2.44 -24.56
CA GLY A 271 -22.18 -3.08 -23.25
C GLY A 271 -20.92 -3.95 -23.21
N GLY A 272 -19.75 -3.32 -23.40
CA GLY A 272 -18.44 -3.96 -23.43
C GLY A 272 -17.71 -3.88 -22.09
N THR A 273 -18.21 -4.55 -21.06
CA THR A 273 -17.51 -4.88 -19.79
C THR A 273 -16.48 -3.86 -19.28
N VAL A 274 -16.96 -2.79 -18.65
CA VAL A 274 -16.12 -1.85 -17.88
C VAL A 274 -15.61 -2.51 -16.58
N GLY A 275 -16.17 -3.66 -16.20
CA GLY A 275 -15.83 -4.38 -14.96
C GLY A 275 -14.71 -5.41 -15.07
N CYS A 276 -14.25 -5.86 -13.89
CA CYS A 276 -13.32 -6.97 -13.73
C CYS A 276 -13.80 -8.26 -14.41
N ARG A 277 -13.10 -8.72 -15.45
CA ARG A 277 -13.38 -10.01 -16.09
C ARG A 277 -12.77 -11.15 -15.27
N GLY A 278 -13.48 -12.28 -15.23
CA GLY A 278 -13.10 -13.45 -14.44
C GLY A 278 -11.77 -14.05 -14.88
N GLY A 279 -10.72 -13.84 -14.08
CA GLY A 279 -9.51 -14.62 -14.05
C GLY A 279 -9.31 -15.17 -12.64
N GLN A 280 -8.75 -16.37 -12.53
CA GLN A 280 -8.45 -16.99 -11.24
C GLN A 280 -7.55 -16.03 -10.42
N PRO A 281 -7.81 -15.84 -9.11
CA PRO A 281 -6.99 -14.96 -8.30
C PRO A 281 -5.51 -15.38 -8.43
N PRO A 282 -4.57 -14.43 -8.50
CA PRO A 282 -3.15 -14.76 -8.48
C PRO A 282 -2.89 -15.68 -7.27
N ALA A 283 -2.09 -16.72 -7.49
CA ALA A 283 -1.70 -17.65 -6.43
C ALA A 283 -1.23 -16.83 -5.22
N ARG A 284 -1.79 -17.11 -4.04
CA ARG A 284 -1.39 -16.44 -2.80
C ARG A 284 0.14 -16.57 -2.68
N PRO A 285 0.89 -15.48 -2.49
CA PRO A 285 2.27 -15.61 -2.06
C PRO A 285 2.29 -16.41 -0.76
N PRO A 286 3.33 -17.23 -0.52
CA PRO A 286 3.43 -18.00 0.71
C PRO A 286 3.31 -17.06 1.92
N PRO A 287 2.57 -17.45 2.96
CA PRO A 287 2.45 -16.63 4.15
C PRO A 287 3.84 -16.41 4.75
N PRO A 288 4.18 -15.18 5.19
CA PRO A 288 5.35 -15.00 6.03
C PRO A 288 5.21 -15.86 7.30
N PRO A 289 6.32 -16.35 7.87
CA PRO A 289 6.27 -17.15 9.08
C PRO A 289 5.51 -16.41 10.19
N ALA A 290 4.61 -17.13 10.87
CA ALA A 290 3.77 -16.59 11.92
C ALA A 290 4.61 -15.83 12.96
N ALA A 291 4.25 -14.58 13.22
CA ALA A 291 4.76 -13.86 14.37
C ALA A 291 4.28 -14.56 15.65
N PRO A 292 5.10 -14.64 16.71
CA PRO A 292 4.67 -15.23 17.96
C PRO A 292 3.51 -14.42 18.56
N ASP A 293 2.51 -15.14 19.04
CA ASP A 293 1.33 -14.61 19.73
C ASP A 293 1.72 -13.66 20.87
N SER A 294 1.22 -12.43 20.80
CA SER A 294 1.06 -11.56 21.96
C SER A 294 -0.41 -11.25 22.13
N SER A 295 -1.13 -12.22 22.68
CA SER A 295 -2.46 -12.02 23.22
C SER A 295 -2.43 -10.96 24.33
N SER A 296 -3.29 -9.94 24.17
CA SER A 296 -4.33 -9.50 25.12
C SER A 296 -4.37 -7.98 25.31
N VAL A 297 -5.16 -7.28 24.50
CA VAL A 297 -5.87 -6.06 24.95
C VAL A 297 -7.23 -6.03 24.29
N THR A 298 -8.28 -6.25 25.08
CA THR A 298 -9.69 -6.08 24.70
C THR A 298 -10.02 -4.59 24.68
N PRO A 299 -10.62 -4.01 23.62
CA PRO A 299 -11.13 -2.65 23.69
C PRO A 299 -12.55 -2.64 24.31
N PRO A 300 -12.92 -1.58 25.05
CA PRO A 300 -14.23 -1.49 25.67
C PRO A 300 -15.30 -1.16 24.62
N GLY A 301 -16.44 -1.82 24.74
CA GLY A 301 -17.61 -1.55 23.91
C GLY A 301 -18.13 -0.13 24.10
N ARG A 302 -18.55 0.51 22.99
CA ARG A 302 -19.41 1.68 23.02
C ARG A 302 -20.52 1.57 21.98
N SER A 303 -21.69 1.97 22.45
CA SER A 303 -23.00 1.89 21.83
C SER A 303 -23.14 2.78 20.59
N VAL A 304 -23.95 2.29 19.65
CA VAL A 304 -24.35 2.97 18.41
C VAL A 304 -25.56 3.87 18.71
N PRO A 305 -25.52 5.19 18.40
CA PRO A 305 -26.73 6.00 18.28
C PRO A 305 -27.33 5.88 16.88
N ARG A 306 -28.66 5.85 16.84
CA ARG A 306 -29.50 5.76 15.64
C ARG A 306 -29.68 7.13 14.96
N ASP A 307 -29.65 7.05 13.63
CA ASP A 307 -30.18 7.92 12.58
C ASP A 307 -29.59 9.32 12.28
N PRO A 308 -29.50 9.70 10.98
CA PRO A 308 -28.69 10.82 10.48
C PRO A 308 -29.52 12.04 10.01
N PRO A 309 -28.90 13.21 9.80
CA PRO A 309 -29.38 14.18 8.82
C PRO A 309 -28.83 13.86 7.42
N ARG A 310 -29.71 13.99 6.42
CA ARG A 310 -29.43 13.75 5.00
C ARG A 310 -28.71 14.96 4.38
N PHE A 311 -27.75 14.69 3.49
CA PHE A 311 -27.69 15.12 2.08
C PHE A 311 -26.24 15.07 1.53
N GLY A 312 -26.10 14.51 0.32
CA GLY A 312 -24.89 14.61 -0.51
C GLY A 312 -24.05 13.34 -0.76
N GLY A 313 -24.52 12.14 -0.41
CA GLY A 313 -23.69 10.92 -0.40
C GLY A 313 -24.28 9.70 -1.11
N LEU A 314 -24.72 9.82 -2.37
CA LEU A 314 -25.23 8.64 -3.10
C LEU A 314 -24.16 7.55 -3.29
N LEU A 315 -22.88 7.91 -3.46
CA LEU A 315 -21.82 6.93 -3.68
C LEU A 315 -21.37 6.23 -2.37
N LEU A 316 -21.31 6.95 -1.25
CA LEU A 316 -20.97 6.38 0.06
C LEU A 316 -22.11 5.54 0.66
N ALA A 317 -23.38 5.91 0.41
CA ALA A 317 -24.53 5.20 0.95
C ALA A 317 -24.88 3.92 0.15
N ALA A 318 -24.73 3.92 -1.18
CA ALA A 318 -25.02 2.74 -2.00
C ALA A 318 -24.07 1.56 -1.72
N MET A 319 -22.84 1.84 -1.30
CA MET A 319 -21.81 0.83 -1.05
C MET A 319 -21.97 0.11 0.31
N ALA A 320 -22.58 0.77 1.30
CA ALA A 320 -22.91 0.13 2.57
C ALA A 320 -24.04 -0.90 2.44
N LEU A 321 -24.93 -0.73 1.45
CA LEU A 321 -26.05 -1.66 1.21
C LEU A 321 -25.63 -2.91 0.41
N ALA A 322 -24.62 -2.81 -0.46
CA ALA A 322 -24.12 -3.96 -1.22
C ALA A 322 -23.31 -4.95 -0.36
N ALA A 323 -22.69 -4.50 0.74
CA ALA A 323 -21.94 -5.35 1.66
C ALA A 323 -22.82 -6.05 2.73
N ALA A 324 -24.03 -5.54 2.97
CA ALA A 324 -24.95 -6.07 3.99
C ALA A 324 -25.96 -7.11 3.43
N GLY A 325 -25.98 -7.35 2.12
CA GLY A 325 -26.85 -8.33 1.48
C GLY A 325 -26.30 -9.76 1.58
N ARG A 326 -26.71 -10.49 2.61
CA ARG A 326 -26.82 -11.96 2.57
C ARG A 326 -28.23 -12.37 3.02
N PRO A 327 -28.79 -13.46 2.45
CA PRO A 327 -30.21 -13.79 2.51
C PRO A 327 -30.76 -14.00 3.93
#